data_AF-A0A0P0W8P6-F1
#
_entry.id   AF-A0A0P0W8P6-F1
#
_cell.length_a   1.000
_cell.length_b   1.000
_cell.length_c   1.000
_cell.angle_alpha   90.00
_cell.angle_beta   90.00
_cell.angle_gamma   90.00
#
_symmetry.space_group_name_H-M   'P 1'
#
loop_
_entity.id
_entity.type
_entity.pdbx_description
1 polymer ?
#
loop_
_entity_poly.entity_id
_entity_poly.type
_entity_poly.pdbx_seq_one_letter_code
_entity_poly.pdbx_strand_id
1 'polypeptide(L)'
;MQLGSQNKADMACAVEAYIEEHKVTADVAIARINEVLEDEWKTTNQARVDHRAVLPVVQRMINITLGIQLFYGNDCDAFTFGKQLQEVLEDLYVKPMSLL
;
A
#
# COMPACT_ATOMS: atom_id res chain seq x y z
N MET A 1 0.62 -13.20 12.33
CA MET A 1 1.03 -11.93 11.72
C MET A 1 1.85 -11.16 12.74
N GLN A 2 3.08 -10.75 12.41
CA GLN A 2 3.88 -9.88 13.28
C GLN A 2 3.48 -8.43 12.99
N LEU A 3 3.10 -7.68 14.02
CA LEU A 3 2.73 -6.26 13.90
C LEU A 3 3.97 -5.41 13.57
N GLY A 4 3.75 -4.30 12.86
CA GLY A 4 4.79 -3.57 12.12
C GLY A 4 5.85 -2.85 12.96
N SER A 5 5.64 -2.59 14.25
CA SER A 5 6.70 -2.05 15.13
C SER A 5 7.41 -3.22 15.82
N GLN A 6 8.48 -3.71 15.19
CA GLN A 6 9.28 -4.80 15.77
C GLN A 6 10.28 -4.27 16.81
N ASN A 7 10.66 -3.00 16.70
CA ASN A 7 11.57 -2.38 17.63
C ASN A 7 10.80 -1.55 18.64
N LYS A 8 11.10 -1.69 19.94
CA LYS A 8 10.45 -0.88 21.00
C LYS A 8 10.70 0.63 20.86
N ALA A 9 11.65 1.02 20.02
CA ALA A 9 11.93 2.41 19.68
C ALA A 9 11.10 2.92 18.49
N ASP A 10 10.43 2.04 17.75
CA ASP A 10 9.62 2.43 16.61
C ASP A 10 8.34 3.12 17.09
N MET A 11 7.88 4.12 16.34
CA MET A 11 6.60 4.77 16.60
C MET A 11 5.46 3.78 16.32
N ALA A 12 4.44 3.79 17.17
CA ALA A 12 3.26 2.95 16.99
C ALA A 12 2.64 3.17 15.60
N CYS A 13 2.43 2.08 14.87
CA CYS A 13 1.74 2.10 13.59
C CYS A 13 0.22 2.26 13.78
N ALA A 14 -0.52 2.50 12.69
CA ALA A 14 -1.97 2.70 12.73
C ALA A 14 -2.71 1.52 13.39
N VAL A 15 -2.25 0.28 13.17
CA VAL A 15 -2.85 -0.91 13.79
C VAL A 15 -2.65 -0.90 15.31
N GLU A 16 -1.45 -0.58 15.78
CA GLU A 16 -1.15 -0.52 17.22
C GLU A 16 -1.86 0.63 17.90
N ALA A 17 -1.91 1.79 17.25
CA ALA A 17 -2.69 2.92 17.74
C ALA A 17 -4.17 2.55 17.87
N TYR A 18 -4.75 1.85 16.88
CA TYR A 18 -6.14 1.40 16.91
C TYR A 18 -6.40 0.35 18.02
N ILE A 19 -5.48 -0.60 18.21
CA ILE A 19 -5.54 -1.58 19.30
C ILE A 19 -5.53 -0.85 20.66
N GLU A 20 -4.63 0.12 20.83
CA GLU A 20 -4.51 0.85 22.09
C GLU A 20 -5.72 1.73 22.37
N GLU A 21 -6.28 2.38 21.35
CA GLU A 21 -7.46 3.23 21.48
C GLU A 21 -8.73 2.41 21.78
N HIS A 22 -8.95 1.32 21.04
CA HIS A 22 -10.22 0.57 21.09
C HIS A 22 -10.18 -0.72 21.91
N LYS A 23 -9.00 -1.11 22.42
CA LYS A 23 -8.78 -2.35 23.20
C LYS A 23 -9.26 -3.62 22.48
N VAL A 24 -9.00 -3.68 21.17
CA VAL A 24 -9.38 -4.80 20.29
C VAL A 24 -8.19 -5.72 19.96
N THR A 25 -8.46 -6.86 19.34
CA THR A 25 -7.40 -7.75 18.82
C THR A 25 -6.74 -7.16 17.57
N ALA A 26 -5.55 -7.65 17.24
CA ALA A 26 -4.84 -7.26 16.03
C ALA A 26 -5.66 -7.53 14.76
N ASP A 27 -6.33 -8.68 14.67
CA ASP A 27 -7.16 -9.03 13.50
C ASP A 27 -8.31 -8.05 13.31
N VAL A 28 -8.96 -7.61 14.40
CA VAL A 28 -10.03 -6.59 14.33
C VAL A 28 -9.47 -5.24 13.90
N ALA A 29 -8.30 -4.85 14.42
CA ALA A 29 -7.67 -3.60 14.03
C ALA A 29 -7.23 -3.62 12.55
N ILE A 30 -6.61 -4.70 12.08
CA ILE A 30 -6.19 -4.88 10.68
C ILE A 30 -7.41 -4.85 9.76
N ALA A 31 -8.48 -5.57 10.10
CA ALA A 31 -9.72 -5.54 9.33
C ALA A 31 -10.26 -4.11 9.22
N ARG A 32 -10.24 -3.34 10.32
CA ARG A 32 -10.69 -1.95 10.29
C ARG A 32 -9.79 -1.05 9.44
N ILE A 33 -8.48 -1.18 9.54
CA ILE A 33 -7.55 -0.40 8.70
C ILE A 33 -7.74 -0.73 7.23
N ASN A 34 -7.97 -2.00 6.88
CA ASN A 34 -8.26 -2.41 5.51
C ASN A 34 -9.59 -1.83 4.99
N GLU A 35 -10.63 -1.77 5.82
CA GLU A 35 -11.88 -1.09 5.46
C GLU A 35 -11.66 0.40 5.17
N VAL A 36 -10.89 1.10 6.01
CA VAL A 36 -10.55 2.52 5.79
C VAL A 36 -9.78 2.68 4.47
N LEU A 37 -8.78 1.84 4.21
CA LEU A 37 -8.02 1.88 2.97
C LEU A 37 -8.92 1.68 1.73
N GLU A 38 -9.87 0.75 1.80
CA GLU A 38 -10.82 0.50 0.71
C GLU A 38 -11.74 1.71 0.45
N ASP A 39 -12.21 2.38 1.49
CA ASP A 39 -13.03 3.59 1.36
C ASP A 39 -12.23 4.78 0.81
N GLU A 40 -10.95 4.92 1.18
CA GLU A 40 -10.05 5.92 0.60
C GLU A 40 -9.76 5.66 -0.89
N TRP A 41 -9.66 4.38 -1.29
CA TRP A 41 -9.56 4.01 -2.70
C TRP A 41 -10.80 4.40 -3.51
N LYS A 42 -12.01 4.14 -2.97
CA LYS A 42 -13.26 4.56 -3.61
C LYS A 42 -13.33 6.08 -3.76
N THR A 43 -12.98 6.81 -2.70
CA THR A 43 -12.96 8.28 -2.69
C THR A 43 -11.98 8.82 -3.73
N THR A 44 -10.77 8.26 -3.79
CA THR A 44 -9.75 8.62 -4.79
C THR A 44 -10.25 8.36 -6.22
N ASN A 45 -10.89 7.22 -6.45
CA ASN A 45 -11.43 6.87 -7.76
C ASN A 45 -12.59 7.78 -8.18
N GLN A 46 -13.48 8.13 -7.25
CA GLN A 46 -14.57 9.07 -7.50
C GLN A 46 -14.02 10.46 -7.85
N ALA A 47 -13.03 10.95 -7.10
CA ALA A 47 -12.38 12.23 -7.35
C ALA A 47 -11.73 12.30 -8.76
N ARG A 48 -11.21 11.19 -9.29
CA ARG A 48 -10.70 11.13 -10.68
C ARG A 48 -11.80 11.32 -11.71
N VAL A 49 -13.01 10.85 -11.44
CA VAL A 49 -14.15 11.04 -12.35
C VAL A 49 -14.66 12.47 -12.26
N ASP A 50 -14.79 13.02 -11.05
CA ASP A 50 -15.40 14.33 -10.82
C ASP A 50 -14.45 15.49 -11.15
N HIS A 51 -13.14 15.29 -11.00
CA HIS A 51 -12.12 16.32 -11.21
C HIS A 51 -11.19 16.02 -12.39
N ARG A 52 -11.75 15.58 -13.53
CA ARG A 52 -10.99 15.27 -14.75
C ARG A 52 -10.08 16.40 -15.25
N ALA A 53 -10.42 17.65 -14.98
CA ALA A 53 -9.61 18.80 -15.39
C ALA A 53 -8.23 18.84 -14.70
N VAL A 54 -8.11 18.35 -13.45
CA VAL A 54 -6.84 18.37 -12.70
C VAL A 54 -6.06 17.06 -12.83
N LEU A 55 -6.65 16.04 -13.46
CA LEU A 55 -6.07 14.71 -13.63
C LEU A 55 -4.64 14.72 -14.18
N PRO A 56 -4.29 15.54 -15.20
CA PRO A 56 -2.91 15.61 -15.69
C PRO A 56 -1.89 16.00 -14.60
N VAL A 57 -2.30 16.79 -13.60
CA VAL A 57 -1.45 17.24 -12.49
C VAL A 57 -1.38 16.17 -11.40
N VAL A 58 -2.50 15.53 -11.06
CA VAL A 58 -2.57 14.57 -9.94
C VAL A 58 -2.27 13.12 -10.33
N GLN A 59 -2.21 12.78 -11.62
CA GLN A 59 -1.99 11.39 -12.08
C GLN A 59 -0.68 10.81 -11.56
N ARG A 60 0.36 11.64 -11.35
CA ARG A 60 1.62 11.17 -10.74
C ARG A 60 1.42 10.67 -9.32
N MET A 61 0.63 11.38 -8.50
CA MET A 61 0.33 10.96 -7.13
C MET A 61 -0.46 9.65 -7.14
N ILE A 62 -1.43 9.52 -8.04
CA ILE A 62 -2.21 8.29 -8.20
C ILE A 62 -1.30 7.12 -8.57
N ASN A 63 -0.34 7.31 -9.48
CA ASN A 63 0.60 6.26 -9.86
C ASN A 63 1.49 5.83 -8.69
N ILE A 64 1.91 6.77 -7.83
CA ILE A 64 2.67 6.46 -6.60
C ILE A 64 1.79 5.64 -5.65
N THR A 65 0.55 6.04 -5.42
CA THR A 65 -0.38 5.30 -4.55
C THR A 65 -0.62 3.88 -5.07
N LEU A 66 -0.75 3.69 -6.39
CA LEU A 66 -0.85 2.36 -6.99
C LEU A 66 0.43 1.54 -6.81
N GLY A 67 1.60 2.19 -6.84
CA GLY A 67 2.89 1.56 -6.55
C GLY A 67 3.00 1.03 -5.12
N ILE A 68 2.33 1.64 -4.14
CA ILE A 68 2.36 1.16 -2.75
C ILE A 68 1.86 -0.29 -2.65
N GLN A 69 0.82 -0.66 -3.40
CA GLN A 69 0.32 -2.04 -3.43
C GLN A 69 1.35 -3.03 -4.02
N LEU A 70 2.18 -2.59 -4.96
CA LEU A 70 3.27 -3.42 -5.50
C LEU A 70 4.34 -3.69 -4.43
N PHE A 71 4.62 -2.71 -3.57
CA PHE A 71 5.64 -2.80 -2.54
C PHE A 71 5.17 -3.50 -1.26
N TYR A 72 3.92 -3.27 -0.86
CA TYR A 72 3.39 -3.67 0.45
C TYR A 72 2.18 -4.61 0.38
N GLY A 73 1.81 -5.06 -0.82
CA GLY A 73 0.74 -6.03 -1.02
C GLY A 73 1.10 -7.42 -0.49
N ASN A 74 0.09 -8.28 -0.35
CA ASN A 74 0.23 -9.66 0.13
C ASN A 74 0.99 -9.79 1.46
N ASP A 75 0.78 -8.85 2.37
CA ASP A 75 1.39 -8.80 3.71
C ASP A 75 2.94 -8.86 3.71
N CYS A 76 3.58 -8.34 2.65
CA CYS A 76 5.03 -8.35 2.49
C CYS A 76 5.62 -6.93 2.49
N ASP A 77 6.77 -6.71 3.12
CA ASP A 77 7.60 -5.50 2.90
C ASP A 77 8.60 -5.77 1.76
N ALA A 78 8.10 -5.74 0.53
CA ALA A 78 8.91 -6.00 -0.64
C ALA A 78 9.86 -4.83 -0.95
N PHE A 79 9.59 -3.62 -0.44
CA PHE A 79 10.49 -2.48 -0.57
C PHE A 79 11.81 -2.71 0.17
N THR A 80 11.74 -3.14 1.44
CA THR A 80 12.94 -3.37 2.25
C THR A 80 13.64 -4.68 1.86
N PHE A 81 12.87 -5.76 1.67
CA PHE A 81 13.46 -7.10 1.45
C PHE A 81 13.69 -7.46 -0.01
N GLY A 82 13.08 -6.74 -0.96
CA GLY A 82 13.34 -6.79 -2.40
C GLY A 82 12.96 -8.09 -3.13
N LYS A 83 12.86 -9.22 -2.43
CA LYS A 83 12.72 -10.56 -3.03
C LYS A 83 11.50 -10.68 -3.94
N GLN A 84 10.36 -10.14 -3.54
CA GLN A 84 9.12 -10.20 -4.30
C GLN A 84 9.09 -9.20 -5.46
N LEU A 85 9.87 -8.11 -5.37
CA LEU A 85 9.99 -7.13 -6.46
C LEU A 85 10.98 -7.57 -7.53
N GLN A 86 11.93 -8.45 -7.21
CA GLN A 86 13.01 -8.79 -8.11
C GLN A 86 12.49 -9.28 -9.47
N GLU A 87 11.53 -10.21 -9.49
CA GLU A 87 10.95 -10.72 -10.73
C GLU A 87 10.27 -9.61 -11.54
N VAL A 88 9.46 -8.77 -10.87
CA VAL A 88 8.79 -7.64 -11.52
C VAL A 88 9.79 -6.64 -12.10
N LEU A 89 10.86 -6.33 -11.38
CA LEU A 89 11.90 -5.40 -11.83
C LEU A 89 12.72 -5.99 -12.99
N GLU A 90 13.02 -7.29 -12.93
CA GLU A 90 13.67 -7.98 -14.02
C GLU A 90 12.82 -7.93 -15.30
N ASP A 91 11.53 -8.23 -15.21
CA ASP A 91 10.64 -8.25 -16.37
C ASP A 91 10.40 -6.85 -16.96
N LEU A 92 10.38 -5.79 -16.13
CA LEU A 92 10.16 -4.42 -16.58
C LEU A 92 11.41 -3.73 -17.12
N TYR A 93 12.59 -4.03 -16.54
CA TYR A 93 13.80 -3.23 -16.77
C TYR A 93 15.02 -4.02 -17.24
N VAL A 94 14.99 -5.36 -17.20
CA VAL A 94 16.15 -6.19 -17.57
C VAL A 94 15.84 -7.08 -18.76
N LYS A 95 14.72 -7.79 -18.75
CA LYS A 95 14.33 -8.73 -19.79
C LYS A 95 13.62 -7.97 -20.91
N PRO A 96 14.14 -8.00 -22.15
CA PRO A 96 13.42 -7.42 -23.26
C PRO A 96 12.13 -8.20 -23.51
N MET A 97 11.05 -7.48 -23.87
CA MET A 97 9.84 -8.11 -24.38
C MET A 97 10.16 -8.85 -25.67
N SER A 98 9.87 -10.15 -25.73
CA SER A 98 9.97 -10.90 -26.99
C SER A 98 8.99 -10.30 -28.00
N LEU A 99 9.52 -9.93 -29.17
CA LEU A 99 8.71 -9.47 -30.31
C LEU A 99 8.38 -10.63 -31.27
N LEU A 100 8.75 -11.86 -30.89
CA LEU A 100 8.69 -13.09 -31.68
C LEU A 100 7.83 -14.13 -30.97
#